data_AF-A0A0E3RP34-F1
#
_entry.id   AF-A0A0E3RP34-F1
#
_cell.length_a   1.000
_cell.length_b   1.000
_cell.length_c   1.000
_cell.angle_alpha   90.00
_cell.angle_beta   90.00
_cell.angle_gamma   90.00
#
_symmetry.space_group_name_H-M   'P 1'
#
loop_
_entity.id
_entity.type
_entity.pdbx_description
1 polymer ?
#
loop_
_entity_poly.entity_id
_entity_poly.type
_entity_poly.pdbx_seq_one_letter_code
_entity_poly.pdbx_strand_id
1 'polypeptide(L)'
;MNSEENNEFVDDKLSLSEFLLPDTPEIKEIKSIYNKEYEYSEYLSEIEFSIADYYYNANRKVTDKDVIKALKNIKENRDKPISFFEKPLEKEIVKSLVEPLEANLLYDHEFTLVLDYVLWVIDNRSWMEGKQAYVKWITYVLGFLSESEEKKYESQFKKFARKMGVSGAQADMLLMKREVEDFFDEDDIFGEGGLFEDLVLEDILEEDRVADDLETGFFLMTDDEKFDFLLDKGPDYVELVQDYVMGLAEKEEFEKIQDFYKKFNEKHENFFPLHFIVGSVYLNSDPALAISYFEKTLKATENSEEFPLEMREELKRHMDLLTSLLLEEATQKAEEKPAESKKGKKSCKSGRKTSKKGSESKTNS
;
A
#
# COMPACT_ATOMS: atom_id res chain seq x y z
N MET A 1 6.37 51.17 16.52
CA MET A 1 6.64 51.10 15.07
C MET A 1 8.14 51.03 14.89
N ASN A 2 8.71 49.83 14.88
CA ASN A 2 10.11 49.58 14.59
C ASN A 2 10.19 48.26 13.81
N SER A 3 10.62 48.40 12.55
CA SER A 3 11.36 47.44 11.73
C SER A 3 10.84 46.00 11.62
N GLU A 4 9.85 45.76 10.75
CA GLU A 4 9.65 44.47 10.07
C GLU A 4 10.37 44.41 8.70
N GLU A 5 10.94 45.52 8.21
CA GLU A 5 11.51 45.60 6.85
C GLU A 5 12.95 45.06 6.68
N ASN A 6 13.58 44.45 7.68
CA ASN A 6 15.00 44.03 7.61
C ASN A 6 15.30 42.53 7.80
N ASN A 7 14.32 41.68 8.13
CA ASN A 7 14.58 40.23 8.32
C ASN A 7 14.53 39.43 7.01
N GLU A 8 13.63 39.78 6.08
CA GLU A 8 13.42 39.03 4.83
C GLU A 8 14.68 38.99 3.93
N PHE A 9 15.57 39.99 4.04
CA PHE A 9 16.83 40.07 3.27
C PHE A 9 18.01 39.30 3.89
N VAL A 10 17.90 38.87 5.16
CA VAL A 10 18.95 38.11 5.85
C VAL A 10 18.77 36.62 5.59
N ASP A 11 17.53 36.13 5.65
CA ASP A 11 17.21 34.70 5.51
C ASP A 11 17.52 34.16 4.11
N ASP A 12 17.29 34.96 3.05
CA ASP A 12 17.59 34.57 1.66
C ASP A 12 19.10 34.28 1.41
N LYS A 13 19.99 34.70 2.32
CA LYS A 13 21.44 34.47 2.24
C LYS A 13 21.91 33.27 3.06
N LEU A 14 21.14 32.84 4.05
CA LEU A 14 21.46 31.66 4.86
C LEU A 14 21.13 30.40 4.08
N SER A 15 21.78 29.28 4.42
CA SER A 15 21.45 27.95 3.92
C SER A 15 20.67 27.15 4.96
N LEU A 16 19.84 26.19 4.53
CA LEU A 16 19.14 25.30 5.46
C LEU A 16 20.13 24.53 6.34
N SER A 17 21.29 24.16 5.80
CA SER A 17 22.34 23.44 6.54
C SER A 17 22.91 24.22 7.72
N GLU A 18 22.82 25.55 7.73
CA GLU A 18 23.30 26.38 8.85
C GLU A 18 22.39 26.26 10.08
N PHE A 19 21.15 25.83 9.90
CA PHE A 19 20.20 25.58 10.99
C PHE A 19 20.25 24.12 11.50
N LEU A 20 20.99 23.24 10.82
CA LEU A 20 21.07 21.81 11.16
C LEU A 20 22.27 21.52 12.06
N LEU A 21 22.06 20.60 13.00
CA LEU A 21 23.14 20.09 13.84
C LEU A 21 24.02 19.09 13.08
N PRO A 22 25.34 19.06 13.35
CA PRO A 22 26.21 18.05 12.81
C PRO A 22 25.87 16.67 13.40
N ASP A 23 25.79 15.66 12.54
CA ASP A 23 25.44 14.30 12.94
C ASP A 23 26.38 13.71 14.00
N THR A 24 25.80 12.95 14.94
CA THR A 24 26.53 12.03 15.80
C THR A 24 26.50 10.60 15.23
N PRO A 25 27.40 9.68 15.67
CA PRO A 25 27.34 8.28 15.26
C PRO A 25 25.96 7.64 15.50
N GLU A 26 25.33 7.94 16.63
CA GLU A 26 24.02 7.39 17.02
C GLU A 26 22.92 7.88 16.08
N ILE A 27 22.93 9.17 15.72
CA ILE A 27 21.95 9.73 14.79
C ILE A 27 22.06 9.06 13.41
N LYS A 28 23.28 8.74 12.95
CA LYS A 28 23.49 8.05 11.66
C LYS A 28 22.99 6.61 11.64
N GLU A 29 22.73 6.01 12.81
CA GLU A 29 22.16 4.66 12.89
C GLU A 29 20.63 4.67 12.63
N ILE A 30 19.97 5.82 12.73
CA ILE A 30 18.54 5.96 12.43
C ILE A 30 18.34 5.73 10.93
N LYS A 31 17.50 4.76 10.56
CA LYS A 31 17.27 4.41 9.14
C LYS A 31 15.99 5.02 8.56
N SER A 32 15.02 5.33 9.40
CA SER A 32 13.69 5.82 9.01
C SER A 32 13.05 6.57 10.17
N ILE A 33 12.12 7.47 9.85
CA ILE A 33 11.26 8.17 10.82
C ILE A 33 9.82 7.62 10.84
N TYR A 34 9.56 6.53 10.12
CA TYR A 34 8.28 5.82 10.16
C TYR A 34 7.93 5.39 11.59
N ASN A 35 6.68 5.57 12.01
CA ASN A 35 6.17 5.42 13.39
C ASN A 35 6.78 6.39 14.43
N LYS A 36 7.59 7.36 13.98
CA LYS A 36 8.10 8.49 14.78
C LYS A 36 7.64 9.82 14.20
N GLU A 37 6.60 9.82 13.36
CA GLU A 37 6.09 11.01 12.67
C GLU A 37 5.75 12.13 13.64
N TYR A 38 5.26 11.79 14.83
CA TYR A 38 4.95 12.77 15.88
C TYR A 38 6.19 13.58 16.29
N GLU A 39 7.37 12.95 16.40
CA GLU A 39 8.62 13.60 16.78
C GLU A 39 9.11 14.59 15.69
N TYR A 40 8.79 14.30 14.43
CA TYR A 40 9.16 15.14 13.28
C TYR A 40 7.98 15.94 12.72
N SER A 41 6.87 15.99 13.45
CA SER A 41 5.58 16.47 12.95
C SER A 41 5.61 17.93 12.55
N GLU A 42 6.39 18.77 13.23
CA GLU A 42 6.54 20.18 12.88
C GLU A 42 7.15 20.36 11.49
N TYR A 43 8.23 19.64 11.18
CA TYR A 43 8.88 19.72 9.86
C TYR A 43 8.03 19.09 8.76
N LEU A 44 7.42 17.93 9.06
CA LEU A 44 6.52 17.26 8.13
C LEU A 44 5.34 18.17 7.80
N SER A 45 4.69 18.76 8.81
CA SER A 45 3.55 19.66 8.64
C SER A 45 3.90 20.86 7.77
N GLU A 46 5.05 21.51 7.99
CA GLU A 46 5.46 22.67 7.19
C GLU A 46 5.70 22.31 5.71
N ILE A 47 6.35 21.17 5.44
CA ILE A 47 6.56 20.69 4.08
C ILE A 47 5.21 20.39 3.41
N GLU A 48 4.34 19.65 4.08
CA GLU A 48 3.05 19.22 3.56
C GLU A 48 2.10 20.39 3.34
N PHE A 49 2.06 21.33 4.29
CA PHE A 49 1.30 22.57 4.18
C PHE A 49 1.79 23.42 3.01
N SER A 50 3.10 23.60 2.85
CA SER A 50 3.68 24.36 1.74
C SER A 50 3.31 23.76 0.38
N ILE A 51 3.32 22.44 0.27
CA ILE A 51 2.93 21.73 -0.97
C ILE A 51 1.43 21.93 -1.25
N ALA A 52 0.58 21.78 -0.23
CA ALA A 52 -0.86 21.94 -0.35
C ALA A 52 -1.25 23.39 -0.69
N ASP A 53 -0.69 24.36 0.02
CA ASP A 53 -0.91 25.78 -0.21
C ASP A 53 -0.49 26.18 -1.63
N TYR A 54 0.73 25.81 -2.04
CA TYR A 54 1.21 26.11 -3.39
C TYR A 54 0.33 25.48 -4.47
N TYR A 55 -0.10 24.21 -4.31
CA TYR A 55 -1.03 23.60 -5.24
C TYR A 55 -2.36 24.35 -5.28
N TYR A 56 -2.92 24.67 -4.11
CA TYR A 56 -4.28 25.20 -3.99
C TYR A 56 -4.39 26.66 -4.43
N ASN A 57 -3.50 27.52 -3.90
CA ASN A 57 -3.53 28.97 -4.05
C ASN A 57 -2.71 29.49 -5.23
N ALA A 58 -1.58 28.85 -5.56
CA ALA A 58 -0.68 29.34 -6.61
C ALA A 58 -0.80 28.59 -7.94
N ASN A 59 -0.79 27.25 -7.93
CA ASN A 59 -0.71 26.46 -9.14
C ASN A 59 -1.36 25.06 -9.07
N ARG A 60 -2.63 24.99 -9.45
CA ARG A 60 -3.42 23.73 -9.55
C ARG A 60 -2.92 22.72 -10.59
N LYS A 61 -1.90 23.07 -11.40
CA LYS A 61 -1.29 22.16 -12.39
C LYS A 61 -0.02 21.49 -11.89
N VAL A 62 0.47 21.82 -10.69
CA VAL A 62 1.64 21.14 -10.12
C VAL A 62 1.35 19.64 -9.99
N THR A 63 2.35 18.82 -10.33
CA THR A 63 2.24 17.35 -10.29
C THR A 63 3.09 16.77 -9.17
N ASP A 64 2.78 15.54 -8.75
CA ASP A 64 3.59 14.82 -7.75
C ASP A 64 5.05 14.70 -8.21
N LYS A 65 5.27 14.57 -9.53
CA LYS A 65 6.61 14.57 -10.13
C LYS A 65 7.35 15.89 -9.94
N ASP A 66 6.64 17.02 -9.93
CA ASP A 66 7.24 18.33 -9.68
C ASP A 66 7.61 18.48 -8.21
N VAL A 67 6.75 17.98 -7.30
CA VAL A 67 7.04 17.90 -5.85
C VAL A 67 8.26 17.03 -5.58
N ILE A 68 8.32 15.81 -6.14
CA ILE A 68 9.47 14.91 -6.01
C ILE A 68 10.77 15.60 -6.46
N LYS A 69 10.73 16.34 -7.58
CA LYS A 69 11.90 17.09 -8.06
C LYS A 69 12.30 18.20 -7.11
N ALA A 70 11.33 18.93 -6.55
CA ALA A 70 11.59 19.98 -5.58
C ALA A 70 12.25 19.42 -4.32
N LEU A 71 11.65 18.40 -3.70
CA LEU A 71 12.19 17.75 -2.49
C LEU A 71 13.59 17.16 -2.71
N LYS A 72 13.83 16.50 -3.85
CA LYS A 72 15.18 16.00 -4.20
C LYS A 72 16.18 17.14 -4.39
N ASN A 73 15.79 18.23 -5.04
CA ASN A 73 16.67 19.39 -5.22
C ASN A 73 17.03 20.03 -3.88
N ILE A 74 16.07 20.16 -2.97
CA ILE A 74 16.27 20.67 -1.60
C ILE A 74 17.21 19.74 -0.84
N LYS A 75 16.93 18.43 -0.85
CA LYS A 75 17.78 17.40 -0.23
C LYS A 75 19.24 17.51 -0.71
N GLU A 76 19.47 17.62 -2.01
CA GLU A 76 20.82 17.66 -2.59
C GLU A 76 21.55 18.99 -2.42
N ASN A 77 20.83 20.11 -2.25
CA ASN A 77 21.40 21.47 -2.26
C ASN A 77 21.06 22.30 -1.01
N ARG A 78 20.75 21.64 0.12
CA ARG A 78 20.45 22.31 1.41
C ARG A 78 21.61 23.14 1.96
N ASP A 79 22.83 22.93 1.47
CA ASP A 79 24.03 23.73 1.75
C ASP A 79 24.08 25.05 0.97
N LYS A 80 23.21 25.22 -0.03
CA LYS A 80 23.12 26.44 -0.81
C LYS A 80 22.26 27.48 -0.09
N PRO A 81 22.53 28.78 -0.31
CA PRO A 81 21.66 29.84 0.18
C PRO A 81 20.22 29.66 -0.29
N ILE A 82 19.23 30.06 0.50
CA ILE A 82 17.81 29.97 0.14
C ILE A 82 17.51 30.63 -1.22
N SER A 83 18.22 31.72 -1.54
CA SER A 83 18.15 32.40 -2.85
C SER A 83 18.54 31.54 -4.06
N PHE A 84 19.24 30.41 -3.88
CA PHE A 84 19.56 29.44 -4.95
C PHE A 84 18.31 28.77 -5.53
N PHE A 85 17.29 28.54 -4.71
CA PHE A 85 16.08 27.84 -5.13
C PHE A 85 15.22 28.80 -5.94
N GLU A 86 15.31 28.81 -7.27
CA GLU A 86 14.55 29.76 -8.08
C GLU A 86 13.09 29.34 -8.32
N LYS A 87 12.78 28.04 -8.21
CA LYS A 87 11.43 27.55 -8.51
C LYS A 87 10.46 27.92 -7.38
N PRO A 88 9.26 28.42 -7.68
CA PRO A 88 8.32 28.86 -6.66
C PRO A 88 7.99 27.82 -5.58
N LEU A 89 7.71 26.56 -5.97
CA LEU A 89 7.46 25.49 -5.01
C LEU A 89 8.67 25.19 -4.11
N GLU A 90 9.88 25.23 -4.67
CA GLU A 90 11.10 24.99 -3.88
C GLU A 90 11.31 26.12 -2.87
N LYS A 91 11.08 27.38 -3.26
CA LYS A 91 11.13 28.52 -2.35
C LYS A 91 10.12 28.40 -1.22
N GLU A 92 8.89 28.01 -1.53
CA GLU A 92 7.83 27.88 -0.53
C GLU A 92 8.24 26.88 0.57
N ILE A 93 8.64 25.68 0.16
CA ILE A 93 9.06 24.61 1.08
C ILE A 93 10.32 25.01 1.86
N VAL A 94 11.30 25.62 1.21
CA VAL A 94 12.55 26.00 1.89
C VAL A 94 12.31 27.12 2.91
N LYS A 95 11.46 28.10 2.59
CA LYS A 95 11.16 29.22 3.49
C LYS A 95 10.33 28.77 4.70
N SER A 96 9.35 27.89 4.51
CA SER A 96 8.55 27.37 5.63
C SER A 96 9.35 26.53 6.62
N LEU A 97 10.46 25.92 6.17
CA LEU A 97 11.34 25.13 7.03
C LEU A 97 12.29 25.97 7.90
N VAL A 98 12.44 27.29 7.67
CA VAL A 98 13.39 28.11 8.45
C VAL A 98 12.96 28.22 9.92
N GLU A 99 11.73 28.64 10.16
CA GLU A 99 11.20 28.83 11.52
C GLU A 99 11.23 27.54 12.39
N PRO A 100 10.74 26.36 11.93
CA PRO A 100 10.80 25.16 12.74
C PRO A 100 12.24 24.69 13.00
N LEU A 101 13.18 24.90 12.06
CA LEU A 101 14.60 24.55 12.25
C LEU A 101 15.32 25.50 13.20
N GLU A 102 14.90 26.76 13.30
CA GLU A 102 15.39 27.70 14.31
C GLU A 102 14.83 27.39 15.71
N ALA A 103 13.55 26.99 15.77
CA ALA A 103 12.87 26.71 17.03
C ALA A 103 13.28 25.37 17.64
N ASN A 104 13.35 24.33 16.82
CA ASN A 104 13.70 22.97 17.23
C ASN A 104 14.90 22.47 16.43
N LEU A 105 15.91 22.00 17.16
CA LEU A 105 17.15 21.55 16.55
C LEU A 105 16.94 20.18 15.89
N LEU A 106 17.35 20.06 14.63
CA LEU A 106 17.32 18.83 13.84
C LEU A 106 18.72 18.50 13.32
N TYR A 107 19.10 17.23 13.33
CA TYR A 107 20.38 16.80 12.76
C TYR A 107 20.30 16.67 11.24
N ASP A 108 21.43 16.83 10.55
CA ASP A 108 21.50 16.80 9.08
C ASP A 108 20.98 15.47 8.47
N HIS A 109 21.31 14.35 9.10
CA HIS A 109 20.81 13.04 8.71
C HIS A 109 19.30 12.90 8.92
N GLU A 110 18.77 13.38 10.04
CA GLU A 110 17.32 13.33 10.31
C GLU A 110 16.53 14.21 9.35
N PHE A 111 17.03 15.41 9.04
CA PHE A 111 16.45 16.26 7.99
C PHE A 111 16.34 15.52 6.65
N THR A 112 17.36 14.72 6.32
CA THR A 112 17.33 13.87 5.13
C THR A 112 16.22 12.82 5.22
N LEU A 113 16.03 12.19 6.39
CA LEU A 113 14.97 11.21 6.62
C LEU A 113 13.57 11.83 6.55
N VAL A 114 13.38 13.06 7.02
CA VAL A 114 12.11 13.81 6.89
C VAL A 114 11.73 13.97 5.42
N LEU A 115 12.67 14.41 4.58
CA LEU A 115 12.42 14.55 3.13
C LEU A 115 12.17 13.18 2.47
N ASP A 116 12.91 12.14 2.87
CA ASP A 116 12.72 10.79 2.34
C ASP A 116 11.36 10.19 2.74
N TYR A 117 10.87 10.50 3.94
CA TYR A 117 9.54 10.11 4.38
C TYR A 117 8.45 10.70 3.47
N VAL A 118 8.48 12.01 3.22
CA VAL A 118 7.50 12.65 2.32
C VAL A 118 7.59 12.06 0.90
N LEU A 119 8.80 11.79 0.41
CA LEU A 119 8.99 11.12 -0.87
C LEU A 119 8.38 9.70 -0.90
N TRP A 120 8.50 8.95 0.19
CA TRP A 120 7.89 7.63 0.37
C TRP A 120 6.36 7.70 0.43
N VAL A 121 5.79 8.67 1.15
CA VAL A 121 4.33 8.92 1.21
C VAL A 121 3.76 9.23 -0.17
N ILE A 122 4.50 9.97 -1.01
CA ILE A 122 4.14 10.23 -2.41
C ILE A 122 4.14 8.93 -3.23
N ASP A 123 5.19 8.11 -3.10
CA ASP A 123 5.34 6.86 -3.86
C ASP A 123 4.23 5.85 -3.52
N ASN A 124 3.88 5.73 -2.23
CA ASN A 124 2.78 4.89 -1.75
C ASN A 124 1.39 5.29 -2.25
N ARG A 125 1.27 6.46 -2.88
CA ARG A 125 0.02 6.94 -3.50
C ARG A 125 0.08 6.93 -5.03
N SER A 126 1.19 6.50 -5.61
CA SER A 126 1.40 6.48 -7.07
C SER A 126 0.45 5.54 -7.83
N TRP A 127 -0.18 4.58 -7.13
CA TRP A 127 -1.21 3.69 -7.68
C TRP A 127 -2.52 4.42 -8.03
N MET A 128 -2.74 5.64 -7.52
CA MET A 128 -3.90 6.45 -7.87
C MET A 128 -3.82 7.02 -9.30
N GLU A 129 -4.94 6.98 -10.02
CA GLU A 129 -5.00 7.49 -11.40
C GLU A 129 -4.76 9.01 -11.46
N GLY A 130 -3.68 9.41 -12.14
CA GLY A 130 -3.36 10.80 -12.43
C GLY A 130 -1.89 11.11 -12.24
N LYS A 131 -1.56 12.41 -12.29
CA LYS A 131 -0.22 12.94 -11.96
C LYS A 131 -0.21 13.74 -10.66
N GLN A 132 -1.31 13.67 -9.90
CA GLN A 132 -1.64 14.58 -8.79
C GLN A 132 -2.30 13.81 -7.64
N ALA A 133 -1.87 12.58 -7.43
CA ALA A 133 -2.36 11.68 -6.39
C ALA A 133 -2.09 12.26 -5.00
N TYR A 134 -0.81 12.51 -4.70
CA TYR A 134 -0.38 13.03 -3.41
C TYR A 134 -0.84 14.47 -3.21
N VAL A 135 -0.59 15.37 -4.17
CA VAL A 135 -0.91 16.80 -3.99
C VAL A 135 -2.40 17.04 -3.76
N LYS A 136 -3.30 16.28 -4.40
CA LYS A 136 -4.74 16.39 -4.14
C LYS A 136 -5.13 15.81 -2.79
N TRP A 137 -4.52 14.69 -2.42
CA TRP A 137 -4.77 14.04 -1.13
C TRP A 137 -4.35 14.95 0.03
N ILE A 138 -3.14 15.49 0.03
CA ILE A 138 -2.68 16.35 1.12
C ILE A 138 -3.47 17.65 1.21
N THR A 139 -3.88 18.21 0.05
CA THR A 139 -4.79 19.37 0.00
C THR A 139 -6.18 19.06 0.59
N TYR A 140 -6.64 17.82 0.42
CA TYR A 140 -7.90 17.35 1.02
C TYR A 140 -7.74 17.15 2.54
N VAL A 141 -6.69 16.46 2.98
CA VAL A 141 -6.42 16.18 4.41
C VAL A 141 -6.24 17.47 5.20
N LEU A 142 -5.48 18.43 4.68
CA LEU A 142 -5.25 19.72 5.34
C LEU A 142 -6.44 20.70 5.21
N GLY A 143 -7.57 20.28 4.65
CA GLY A 143 -8.81 21.07 4.65
C GLY A 143 -8.78 22.32 3.75
N PHE A 144 -7.93 22.36 2.73
CA PHE A 144 -7.88 23.48 1.78
C PHE A 144 -9.09 23.50 0.84
N LEU A 145 -9.67 22.33 0.54
CA LEU A 145 -10.77 22.19 -0.41
C LEU A 145 -12.09 22.74 0.13
N SER A 146 -12.91 23.35 -0.73
CA SER A 146 -14.29 23.67 -0.37
C SER A 146 -15.13 22.38 -0.21
N GLU A 147 -16.21 22.42 0.57
CA GLU A 147 -17.11 21.25 0.74
C GLU A 147 -17.54 20.58 -0.58
N SER A 148 -17.72 21.40 -1.63
CA SER A 148 -18.11 20.91 -2.96
C SER A 148 -16.96 20.17 -3.67
N GLU A 149 -15.73 20.63 -3.49
CA GLU A 149 -14.53 19.99 -4.03
C GLU A 149 -14.19 18.71 -3.27
N GLU A 150 -14.37 18.71 -1.94
CA GLU A 150 -14.16 17.54 -1.09
C GLU A 150 -15.08 16.40 -1.46
N LYS A 151 -16.40 16.63 -1.50
CA LYS A 151 -17.38 15.61 -1.90
C LYS A 151 -17.08 15.04 -3.30
N LYS A 152 -16.62 15.91 -4.21
CA LYS A 152 -16.22 15.50 -5.55
C LYS A 152 -14.95 14.63 -5.52
N TYR A 153 -13.95 15.02 -4.73
CA TYR A 153 -12.70 14.28 -4.55
C TYR A 153 -12.97 12.90 -3.92
N GLU A 154 -13.67 12.84 -2.79
CA GLU A 154 -14.03 11.58 -2.11
C GLU A 154 -14.80 10.63 -3.04
N SER A 155 -15.78 11.15 -3.78
CA SER A 155 -16.54 10.34 -4.73
C SER A 155 -15.66 9.74 -5.83
N GLN A 156 -14.71 10.52 -6.35
CA GLN A 156 -13.74 10.06 -7.35
C GLN A 156 -12.78 9.03 -6.76
N PHE A 157 -12.24 9.31 -5.58
CA PHE A 157 -11.33 8.42 -4.84
C PHE A 157 -12.01 7.07 -4.55
N LYS A 158 -13.19 7.06 -3.92
CA LYS A 158 -13.95 5.83 -3.61
C LYS A 158 -14.35 5.04 -4.85
N LYS A 159 -14.59 5.71 -5.99
CA LYS A 159 -14.85 5.03 -7.26
C LYS A 159 -13.59 4.35 -7.79
N PHE A 160 -12.43 4.97 -7.63
CA PHE A 160 -11.15 4.42 -8.05
C PHE A 160 -10.70 3.27 -7.13
N ALA A 161 -10.74 3.46 -5.81
CA ALA A 161 -10.44 2.46 -4.80
C ALA A 161 -11.23 1.15 -5.05
N ARG A 162 -12.53 1.25 -5.30
CA ARG A 162 -13.38 0.10 -5.66
C ARG A 162 -12.94 -0.64 -6.92
N LYS A 163 -12.40 0.06 -7.93
CA LYS A 163 -11.87 -0.61 -9.14
C LYS A 163 -10.58 -1.38 -8.85
N MET A 164 -9.84 -0.97 -7.82
CA MET A 164 -8.60 -1.59 -7.39
C MET A 164 -8.83 -2.70 -6.33
N GLY A 165 -10.08 -3.04 -6.02
CA GLY A 165 -10.41 -4.05 -5.02
C GLY A 165 -10.37 -3.56 -3.56
N VAL A 166 -10.14 -2.26 -3.34
CA VAL A 166 -10.13 -1.67 -2.00
C VAL A 166 -11.57 -1.51 -1.50
N SER A 167 -11.82 -1.98 -0.27
CA SER A 167 -13.15 -1.91 0.35
C SER A 167 -13.57 -0.47 0.65
N GLY A 168 -14.86 -0.25 0.91
CA GLY A 168 -15.37 1.06 1.30
C GLY A 168 -14.70 1.59 2.58
N ALA A 169 -14.58 0.73 3.60
CA ALA A 169 -13.94 1.06 4.88
C ALA A 169 -12.44 1.36 4.72
N GLN A 170 -11.72 0.56 3.93
CA GLN A 170 -10.31 0.84 3.63
C GLN A 170 -10.14 2.15 2.85
N ALA A 171 -11.04 2.45 1.91
CA ALA A 171 -11.03 3.72 1.20
C ALA A 171 -11.31 4.91 2.11
N ASP A 172 -12.17 4.75 3.12
CA ASP A 172 -12.42 5.76 4.14
C ASP A 172 -11.21 5.97 5.06
N MET A 173 -10.52 4.90 5.45
CA MET A 173 -9.25 4.97 6.19
C MET A 173 -8.18 5.75 5.41
N LEU A 174 -8.01 5.46 4.12
CA LEU A 174 -7.03 6.14 3.27
C LEU A 174 -7.34 7.63 3.02
N LEU A 175 -8.58 8.05 3.20
CA LEU A 175 -8.96 9.47 3.12
C LEU A 175 -8.54 10.25 4.38
N MET A 176 -8.32 9.59 5.52
CA MET A 176 -7.77 10.19 6.75
C MET A 176 -8.48 11.46 7.27
N LYS A 177 -9.78 11.63 6.97
CA LYS A 177 -10.57 12.82 7.36
C LYS A 177 -11.62 12.56 8.44
N ARG A 178 -11.77 11.32 8.88
CA ARG A 178 -12.60 11.00 10.06
C ARG A 178 -11.71 11.02 11.29
N GLU A 179 -12.19 11.66 12.35
CA GLU A 179 -11.56 11.58 13.66
C GLU A 179 -11.47 10.10 14.04
N VAL A 180 -10.37 9.70 14.68
CA VAL A 180 -10.17 8.32 15.14
C VAL A 180 -11.37 7.87 15.98
N GLU A 181 -12.00 8.80 16.72
CA GLU A 181 -13.23 8.62 17.49
C GLU A 181 -14.46 8.23 16.63
N ASP A 182 -14.57 8.65 15.37
CA ASP A 182 -15.67 8.29 14.46
C ASP A 182 -15.54 6.87 13.86
N PHE A 183 -14.38 6.21 14.03
CA PHE A 183 -14.24 4.77 13.75
C PHE A 183 -14.80 3.91 14.90
N PHE A 184 -15.03 4.52 16.07
CA PHE A 184 -15.49 3.88 17.31
C PHE A 184 -16.93 4.23 17.67
N ASP A 185 -17.76 4.60 16.71
CA ASP A 185 -19.22 4.50 16.89
C ASP A 185 -19.58 3.00 16.98
N GLU A 186 -19.80 2.60 18.23
CA GLU A 186 -19.73 1.29 18.90
C GLU A 186 -20.59 0.12 18.38
N ASP A 187 -21.26 0.18 17.23
CA ASP A 187 -22.30 -0.82 16.90
C ASP A 187 -21.99 -1.78 15.73
N ASP A 188 -20.95 -1.59 14.91
CA ASP A 188 -20.73 -2.44 13.70
C ASP A 188 -19.41 -3.24 13.66
N ILE A 189 -18.45 -2.98 14.56
CA ILE A 189 -17.18 -3.76 14.67
C ILE A 189 -17.11 -4.57 15.97
N PHE A 190 -17.76 -4.08 17.04
CA PHE A 190 -17.75 -4.67 18.40
C PHE A 190 -19.11 -5.22 18.84
N GLY A 191 -20.08 -5.30 17.92
CA GLY A 191 -21.39 -5.89 18.20
C GLY A 191 -21.29 -7.39 18.54
N GLU A 192 -22.12 -7.81 19.50
CA GLU A 192 -22.24 -9.16 20.07
C GLU A 192 -22.09 -10.27 18.99
N GLY A 193 -20.93 -10.94 18.97
CA GLY A 193 -20.54 -11.93 17.95
C GLY A 193 -19.21 -11.71 17.22
N GLY A 194 -18.44 -10.67 17.56
CA GLY A 194 -17.10 -10.41 17.02
C GLY A 194 -16.01 -11.38 17.52
N LEU A 195 -15.03 -11.67 16.66
CA LEU A 195 -13.98 -12.69 16.79
C LEU A 195 -13.00 -12.57 17.99
N PHE A 196 -13.11 -11.53 18.82
CA PHE A 196 -12.11 -11.19 19.84
C PHE A 196 -12.74 -10.71 21.16
N GLU A 197 -13.71 -11.47 21.68
CA GLU A 197 -14.48 -11.10 22.88
C GLU A 197 -13.67 -11.17 24.20
N ASP A 198 -12.40 -11.59 24.21
CA ASP A 198 -11.73 -12.00 25.46
C ASP A 198 -10.26 -11.55 25.67
N LEU A 199 -9.77 -10.49 25.01
CA LEU A 199 -8.42 -9.96 25.30
C LEU A 199 -8.46 -8.54 25.89
N VAL A 200 -8.04 -8.44 27.15
CA VAL A 200 -7.96 -7.19 27.91
C VAL A 200 -6.79 -6.34 27.38
N LEU A 201 -7.13 -5.14 26.91
CA LEU A 201 -6.29 -4.18 26.17
C LEU A 201 -5.01 -3.72 26.89
N GLU A 202 -4.92 -3.86 28.22
CA GLU A 202 -3.75 -3.41 28.99
C GLU A 202 -2.53 -4.33 28.87
N ASP A 203 -2.71 -5.59 28.49
CA ASP A 203 -1.59 -6.54 28.31
C ASP A 203 -0.94 -6.47 26.91
N ILE A 204 -1.57 -5.78 25.93
CA ILE A 204 -1.10 -5.69 24.53
C ILE A 204 -0.04 -4.59 24.33
N LEU A 205 -0.14 -3.48 25.07
CA LEU A 205 0.66 -2.27 24.78
C LEU A 205 2.12 -2.31 25.24
N GLU A 206 2.51 -3.26 26.10
CA GLU A 206 3.90 -3.41 26.56
C GLU A 206 4.72 -4.41 25.72
N GLU A 207 4.08 -5.38 25.05
CA GLU A 207 4.75 -6.39 24.20
C GLU A 207 4.99 -5.93 22.75
N ASP A 208 4.19 -5.00 22.22
CA ASP A 208 4.25 -4.54 20.81
C ASP A 208 5.53 -3.78 20.42
N ARG A 209 6.21 -3.09 21.35
CA ARG A 209 7.38 -2.26 21.01
C ARG A 209 8.57 -3.06 20.49
N VAL A 210 8.64 -4.37 20.77
CA VAL A 210 9.73 -5.25 20.30
C VAL A 210 9.34 -5.96 19.00
N ALA A 211 8.04 -6.15 18.72
CA ALA A 211 7.53 -6.71 17.47
C ALA A 211 7.61 -5.69 16.31
N ASP A 212 7.33 -4.41 16.57
CA ASP A 212 7.24 -3.35 15.55
C ASP A 212 8.57 -2.99 14.86
N ASP A 213 9.69 -3.01 15.61
CA ASP A 213 11.04 -2.81 15.06
C ASP A 213 11.45 -3.96 14.10
N LEU A 214 10.90 -5.15 14.34
CA LEU A 214 11.20 -6.36 13.59
C LEU A 214 10.42 -6.42 12.26
N GLU A 215 9.15 -6.01 12.28
CA GLU A 215 8.28 -5.91 11.11
C GLU A 215 8.77 -4.84 10.12
N THR A 216 9.17 -3.67 10.61
CA THR A 216 9.75 -2.60 9.77
C THR A 216 11.09 -3.05 9.15
N GLY A 217 11.92 -3.74 9.92
CA GLY A 217 13.14 -4.37 9.41
C GLY A 217 12.84 -5.41 8.33
N PHE A 218 11.80 -6.23 8.53
CA PHE A 218 11.40 -7.28 7.62
C PHE A 218 11.03 -6.73 6.24
N PHE A 219 10.21 -5.68 6.12
CA PHE A 219 9.80 -5.16 4.81
C PHE A 219 10.95 -4.58 3.97
N LEU A 220 11.99 -4.08 4.62
CA LEU A 220 13.20 -3.53 3.98
C LEU A 220 14.23 -4.60 3.57
N MET A 221 14.07 -5.85 4.03
CA MET A 221 14.91 -6.98 3.63
C MET A 221 14.68 -7.36 2.16
N THR A 222 15.74 -7.88 1.53
CA THR A 222 15.64 -8.56 0.23
C THR A 222 14.80 -9.83 0.35
N ASP A 223 14.26 -10.33 -0.79
CA ASP A 223 13.43 -11.55 -0.78
C ASP A 223 14.17 -12.77 -0.16
N ASP A 224 15.48 -12.90 -0.37
CA ASP A 224 16.30 -13.97 0.22
C ASP A 224 16.46 -13.79 1.75
N GLU A 225 16.64 -12.57 2.22
CA GLU A 225 16.72 -12.26 3.66
C GLU A 225 15.37 -12.48 4.36
N LYS A 226 14.26 -12.10 3.72
CA LYS A 226 12.90 -12.37 4.22
C LYS A 226 12.65 -13.88 4.36
N PHE A 227 13.06 -14.63 3.34
CA PHE A 227 12.95 -16.09 3.33
C PHE A 227 13.68 -16.71 4.54
N ASP A 228 14.95 -16.36 4.74
CA ASP A 228 15.76 -16.90 5.83
C ASP A 228 15.26 -16.46 7.20
N PHE A 229 14.82 -15.20 7.32
CA PHE A 229 14.23 -14.66 8.54
C PHE A 229 12.96 -15.42 8.94
N LEU A 230 12.01 -15.60 8.03
CA LEU A 230 10.76 -16.30 8.32
C LEU A 230 10.98 -17.79 8.57
N LEU A 231 11.98 -18.42 7.97
CA LEU A 231 12.33 -19.79 8.32
C LEU A 231 12.75 -19.92 9.79
N ASP A 232 13.29 -18.88 10.43
CA ASP A 232 13.66 -18.92 11.84
C ASP A 232 12.56 -18.43 12.77
N LYS A 233 11.93 -17.29 12.42
CA LYS A 233 11.03 -16.54 13.29
C LYS A 233 9.56 -16.63 12.91
N GLY A 234 9.23 -17.22 11.76
CA GLY A 234 7.86 -17.19 11.24
C GLY A 234 6.78 -17.80 12.14
N PRO A 235 7.03 -18.81 13.02
CA PRO A 235 6.02 -19.24 13.97
C PRO A 235 5.57 -18.16 14.95
N ASP A 236 6.46 -17.22 15.28
CA ASP A 236 6.18 -16.09 16.18
C ASP A 236 5.52 -14.91 15.43
N TYR A 237 5.57 -14.89 14.09
CA TYR A 237 5.09 -13.80 13.23
C TYR A 237 4.27 -14.31 12.04
N VAL A 238 3.09 -14.86 12.33
CA VAL A 238 2.22 -15.49 11.33
C VAL A 238 1.79 -14.51 10.23
N GLU A 239 1.59 -13.24 10.58
CA GLU A 239 1.19 -12.19 9.65
C GLU A 239 2.27 -11.91 8.61
N LEU A 240 3.54 -11.82 9.03
CA LEU A 240 4.67 -11.68 8.11
C LEU A 240 4.83 -12.89 7.19
N VAL A 241 4.54 -14.09 7.67
CA VAL A 241 4.50 -15.30 6.85
C VAL A 241 3.40 -15.20 5.79
N GLN A 242 2.23 -14.72 6.16
CA GLN A 242 1.12 -14.51 5.24
C GLN A 242 1.47 -13.49 4.15
N ASP A 243 1.97 -12.32 4.53
CA ASP A 243 2.33 -11.25 3.61
C ASP A 243 3.41 -11.68 2.62
N TYR A 244 4.43 -12.40 3.10
CA TYR A 244 5.48 -12.92 2.25
C TYR A 244 4.94 -13.91 1.21
N VAL A 245 4.11 -14.87 1.63
CA VAL A 245 3.53 -15.87 0.72
C VAL A 245 2.55 -15.24 -0.28
N MET A 246 1.74 -14.27 0.15
CA MET A 246 0.84 -13.54 -0.74
C MET A 246 1.62 -12.68 -1.75
N GLY A 247 2.65 -11.97 -1.32
CA GLY A 247 3.51 -11.19 -2.21
C GLY A 247 4.23 -12.03 -3.26
N LEU A 248 4.67 -13.25 -2.91
CA LEU A 248 5.20 -14.22 -3.89
C LEU A 248 4.11 -14.67 -4.88
N ALA A 249 2.88 -14.88 -4.43
CA ALA A 249 1.77 -15.31 -5.27
C ALA A 249 1.36 -14.23 -6.27
N GLU A 250 1.36 -12.95 -5.86
CA GLU A 250 1.12 -11.80 -6.75
C GLU A 250 2.16 -11.68 -7.85
N LYS A 251 3.42 -12.03 -7.55
CA LYS A 251 4.52 -12.09 -8.52
C LYS A 251 4.51 -13.39 -9.37
N GLU A 252 3.53 -14.27 -9.17
CA GLU A 252 3.44 -15.61 -9.78
C GLU A 252 4.65 -16.52 -9.48
N GLU A 253 5.37 -16.28 -8.37
CA GLU A 253 6.58 -17.02 -7.98
C GLU A 253 6.24 -18.31 -7.19
N PHE A 254 5.34 -19.14 -7.73
CA PHE A 254 4.83 -20.35 -7.08
C PHE A 254 5.92 -21.37 -6.72
N GLU A 255 7.02 -21.44 -7.49
CA GLU A 255 8.17 -22.30 -7.18
C GLU A 255 8.83 -21.91 -5.84
N LYS A 256 8.95 -20.61 -5.56
CA LYS A 256 9.52 -20.12 -4.29
C LYS A 256 8.58 -20.37 -3.12
N ILE A 257 7.26 -20.26 -3.33
CA ILE A 257 6.25 -20.61 -2.31
C ILE A 257 6.40 -22.08 -1.91
N GLN A 258 6.59 -22.97 -2.89
CA GLN A 258 6.79 -24.41 -2.62
C GLN A 258 8.12 -24.69 -1.90
N ASP A 259 9.21 -24.02 -2.29
CA ASP A 259 10.50 -24.16 -1.61
C ASP A 259 10.43 -23.66 -0.16
N PHE A 260 9.80 -22.50 0.06
CA PHE A 260 9.55 -21.95 1.40
C PHE A 260 8.70 -22.91 2.23
N TYR A 261 7.56 -23.35 1.70
CA TYR A 261 6.66 -24.29 2.38
C TYR A 261 7.39 -25.56 2.81
N LYS A 262 8.25 -26.12 1.95
CA LYS A 262 9.01 -27.33 2.25
C LYS A 262 10.01 -27.08 3.37
N LYS A 263 10.88 -26.07 3.24
CA LYS A 263 11.92 -25.78 4.23
C LYS A 263 11.36 -25.35 5.58
N PHE A 264 10.25 -24.61 5.57
CA PHE A 264 9.58 -24.19 6.79
C PHE A 264 9.01 -25.39 7.54
N ASN A 265 8.31 -26.30 6.86
CA ASN A 265 7.76 -27.51 7.50
C ASN A 265 8.83 -28.50 7.95
N GLU A 266 10.00 -28.52 7.30
CA GLU A 266 11.15 -29.32 7.77
C GLU A 266 11.70 -28.80 9.12
N LYS A 267 11.52 -27.51 9.40
CA LYS A 267 12.05 -26.86 10.61
C LYS A 267 11.00 -26.71 11.72
N HIS A 268 9.76 -26.42 11.34
CA HIS A 268 8.63 -26.17 12.24
C HIS A 268 7.50 -27.15 11.92
N GLU A 269 7.59 -28.37 12.44
CA GLU A 269 6.59 -29.40 12.21
C GLU A 269 5.23 -28.99 12.78
N ASN A 270 4.16 -29.30 12.06
CA ASN A 270 2.75 -29.08 12.47
C ASN A 270 2.33 -27.62 12.66
N PHE A 271 3.06 -26.65 12.11
CA PHE A 271 2.62 -25.27 12.05
C PHE A 271 1.46 -25.10 11.04
N PHE A 272 0.24 -25.33 11.52
CA PHE A 272 -0.98 -25.35 10.73
C PHE A 272 -1.32 -24.03 9.99
N PRO A 273 -0.94 -22.82 10.47
CA PRO A 273 -1.25 -21.59 9.74
C PRO A 273 -0.63 -21.56 8.34
N LEU A 274 0.61 -22.05 8.19
CA LEU A 274 1.28 -22.09 6.88
C LEU A 274 0.55 -22.96 5.87
N HIS A 275 -0.05 -24.09 6.30
CA HIS A 275 -0.86 -24.92 5.41
C HIS A 275 -2.05 -24.13 4.88
N PHE A 276 -2.73 -23.37 5.75
CA PHE A 276 -3.89 -22.58 5.36
C PHE A 276 -3.51 -21.44 4.40
N ILE A 277 -2.47 -20.66 4.74
CA ILE A 277 -1.97 -19.54 3.94
C ILE A 277 -1.59 -20.02 2.54
N VAL A 278 -0.84 -21.12 2.43
CA VAL A 278 -0.44 -21.66 1.13
C VAL A 278 -1.67 -22.22 0.38
N GLY A 279 -2.62 -22.86 1.05
CA GLY A 279 -3.88 -23.28 0.42
C GLY A 279 -4.63 -22.12 -0.23
N SER A 280 -4.70 -20.98 0.46
CA SER A 280 -5.39 -19.78 -0.01
C SER A 280 -4.80 -19.19 -1.30
N VAL A 281 -3.47 -19.17 -1.45
CA VAL A 281 -2.84 -18.64 -2.67
C VAL A 281 -3.04 -19.54 -3.89
N TYR A 282 -3.32 -20.83 -3.69
CA TYR A 282 -3.60 -21.78 -4.77
C TYR A 282 -5.08 -21.86 -5.17
N LEU A 283 -5.99 -21.17 -4.47
CA LEU A 283 -7.44 -21.24 -4.73
C LEU A 283 -7.82 -21.01 -6.19
N ASN A 284 -7.17 -20.03 -6.83
CA ASN A 284 -7.48 -19.64 -8.21
C ASN A 284 -6.62 -20.37 -9.25
N SER A 285 -5.43 -20.82 -8.89
CA SER A 285 -4.44 -21.39 -9.81
C SER A 285 -4.51 -22.91 -9.88
N ASP A 286 -4.60 -23.58 -8.72
CA ASP A 286 -4.75 -25.04 -8.61
C ASP A 286 -5.68 -25.39 -7.43
N PRO A 287 -7.00 -25.41 -7.66
CA PRO A 287 -7.99 -25.73 -6.63
C PRO A 287 -7.79 -27.11 -5.99
N ALA A 288 -7.28 -28.10 -6.73
CA ALA A 288 -7.03 -29.43 -6.18
C ALA A 288 -5.87 -29.41 -5.19
N LEU A 289 -4.83 -28.64 -5.50
CA LEU A 289 -3.71 -28.41 -4.59
C LEU A 289 -4.14 -27.60 -3.37
N ALA A 290 -4.97 -26.57 -3.54
CA ALA A 290 -5.55 -25.80 -2.43
C ALA A 290 -6.33 -26.69 -1.45
N ILE A 291 -7.22 -27.55 -1.96
CA ILE A 291 -7.97 -28.53 -1.14
C ILE A 291 -7.00 -29.42 -0.35
N SER A 292 -5.93 -29.91 -0.99
CA SER A 292 -4.95 -30.76 -0.31
C SER A 292 -4.24 -30.06 0.86
N TYR A 293 -4.07 -28.74 0.80
CA TYR A 293 -3.50 -27.95 1.89
C TYR A 293 -4.51 -27.73 3.01
N PHE A 294 -5.77 -27.45 2.70
CA PHE A 294 -6.81 -27.34 3.72
C PHE A 294 -7.03 -28.65 4.48
N GLU A 295 -6.94 -29.80 3.81
CA GLU A 295 -6.94 -31.10 4.47
C GLU A 295 -5.76 -31.27 5.44
N LYS A 296 -4.58 -30.74 5.10
CA LYS A 296 -3.42 -30.74 5.99
C LYS A 296 -3.63 -29.80 7.18
N THR A 297 -4.22 -28.62 6.98
CA THR A 297 -4.62 -27.72 8.07
C THR A 297 -5.52 -28.44 9.06
N LEU A 298 -6.59 -29.09 8.57
CA LEU A 298 -7.52 -29.84 9.43
C LEU A 298 -6.80 -30.93 10.24
N LYS A 299 -5.99 -31.77 9.58
CA LYS A 299 -5.21 -32.82 10.26
C LYS A 299 -4.25 -32.28 11.33
N ALA A 300 -3.63 -31.13 11.07
CA ALA A 300 -2.72 -30.50 12.03
C ALA A 300 -3.50 -29.96 13.25
N THR A 301 -4.70 -29.42 13.04
CA THR A 301 -5.56 -28.94 14.14
C THR A 301 -6.24 -30.05 14.95
N GLU A 302 -6.45 -31.24 14.37
CA GLU A 302 -7.06 -32.39 15.07
C GLU A 302 -6.28 -32.84 16.31
N ASN A 303 -4.97 -32.61 16.34
CA ASN A 303 -4.09 -32.99 17.45
C ASN A 303 -3.64 -31.82 18.32
N SER A 304 -4.07 -30.58 18.02
CA SER A 304 -3.60 -29.37 18.74
C SER A 304 -4.42 -29.10 20.00
N GLU A 305 -3.79 -29.07 21.17
CA GLU A 305 -4.46 -28.72 22.45
C GLU A 305 -5.01 -27.27 22.47
N GLU A 306 -4.53 -26.41 21.57
CA GLU A 306 -4.92 -24.99 21.48
C GLU A 306 -6.31 -24.79 20.85
N PHE A 307 -6.86 -25.79 20.17
CA PHE A 307 -8.19 -25.71 19.56
C PHE A 307 -9.21 -26.54 20.35
N PRO A 308 -10.16 -25.90 21.04
CA PRO A 308 -11.32 -26.58 21.61
C PRO A 308 -12.10 -27.36 20.54
N LEU A 309 -12.76 -28.46 20.94
CA LEU A 309 -13.53 -29.32 20.04
C LEU A 309 -14.53 -28.53 19.18
N GLU A 310 -15.17 -27.51 19.76
CA GLU A 310 -16.16 -26.66 19.09
C GLU A 310 -15.54 -25.88 17.92
N MET A 311 -14.38 -25.24 18.12
CA MET A 311 -13.66 -24.52 17.07
C MET A 311 -13.17 -25.47 15.96
N ARG A 312 -12.78 -26.70 16.30
CA ARG A 312 -12.37 -27.71 15.29
C ARG A 312 -13.55 -28.14 14.43
N GLU A 313 -14.72 -28.35 15.02
CA GLU A 313 -15.93 -28.68 14.26
C GLU A 313 -16.35 -27.54 13.34
N GLU A 314 -16.22 -26.30 13.80
CA GLU A 314 -16.53 -25.11 13.01
C GLU A 314 -15.54 -24.91 11.84
N LEU A 315 -14.24 -25.01 12.11
CA LEU A 315 -13.20 -24.98 11.08
C LEU A 315 -13.46 -26.05 10.01
N LYS A 316 -13.81 -27.26 10.43
CA LYS A 316 -14.16 -28.35 9.51
C LYS A 316 -15.37 -28.01 8.64
N ARG A 317 -16.44 -27.46 9.20
CA ARG A 317 -17.62 -27.04 8.43
C ARG A 317 -17.27 -25.97 7.40
N HIS A 318 -16.45 -25.00 7.76
CA HIS A 318 -16.00 -23.95 6.83
C HIS A 318 -15.14 -24.52 5.69
N MET A 319 -14.23 -25.45 5.99
CA MET A 319 -13.40 -26.10 4.97
C MET A 319 -14.22 -27.02 4.05
N ASP A 320 -15.21 -27.74 4.58
CA ASP A 320 -16.11 -28.58 3.79
C ASP A 320 -16.94 -27.72 2.82
N LEU A 321 -17.43 -26.56 3.28
CA LEU A 321 -18.15 -25.59 2.45
C LEU A 321 -17.24 -24.98 1.37
N LEU A 322 -16.02 -24.60 1.72
CA LEU A 322 -15.06 -24.06 0.76
C LEU A 322 -14.74 -25.10 -0.33
N THR A 323 -14.54 -26.36 0.07
CA THR A 323 -14.27 -27.47 -0.84
C THR A 323 -15.45 -27.73 -1.78
N SER A 324 -16.69 -27.68 -1.28
CA SER A 324 -17.87 -27.85 -2.12
C SER A 324 -17.99 -26.74 -3.16
N LEU A 325 -17.74 -25.48 -2.78
CA LEU A 325 -17.75 -24.33 -3.70
C LEU A 325 -16.69 -24.48 -4.80
N LEU A 326 -15.48 -24.92 -4.47
CA LEU A 326 -14.41 -25.14 -5.45
C LEU A 326 -14.74 -26.26 -6.44
N LEU A 327 -15.41 -27.33 -5.98
CA LEU A 327 -15.86 -28.42 -6.84
C LEU A 327 -17.04 -28.01 -7.74
N GLU A 328 -17.96 -27.19 -7.23
CA GLU A 328 -19.06 -26.61 -8.02
C GLU A 328 -18.52 -25.68 -9.12
N GLU A 329 -17.54 -24.82 -8.82
CA GLU A 329 -16.93 -23.96 -9.83
C GLU A 329 -16.15 -24.75 -10.89
N ALA A 330 -15.43 -25.80 -10.48
CA ALA A 330 -14.72 -26.68 -11.41
C ALA A 330 -15.68 -27.46 -12.33
N THR A 331 -16.84 -27.89 -11.83
CA THR A 331 -17.88 -28.56 -12.62
C THR A 331 -18.58 -27.61 -13.59
N GLN A 332 -18.89 -26.38 -13.18
CA GLN A 332 -19.42 -25.33 -14.08
C GLN A 332 -18.44 -24.98 -15.20
N LYS A 333 -17.15 -24.77 -14.89
CA LYS A 333 -16.09 -24.54 -15.90
C LYS A 333 -15.90 -25.73 -16.85
N ALA A 334 -16.14 -26.96 -16.39
CA ALA A 334 -16.11 -28.16 -17.22
C ALA A 334 -17.34 -28.33 -18.12
N GLU A 335 -18.51 -27.82 -17.70
CA GLU A 335 -19.76 -27.81 -18.47
C GLU A 335 -19.87 -26.66 -19.49
N GLU A 336 -19.06 -25.61 -19.37
CA GLU A 336 -18.95 -24.55 -20.39
C GLU A 336 -18.06 -24.96 -21.59
N LYS A 337 -17.00 -25.74 -21.35
CA LYS A 337 -16.10 -26.26 -22.41
C LYS A 337 -16.75 -27.13 -23.51
N PRO A 338 -17.84 -27.89 -23.31
CA PRO A 338 -18.53 -28.62 -24.38
C PRO A 338 -19.53 -27.73 -25.16
N ALA A 339 -19.86 -26.52 -24.66
CA ALA A 339 -20.84 -25.64 -25.30
C ALA A 339 -20.23 -24.80 -26.44
N GLU A 340 -18.96 -24.42 -26.35
CA GLU A 340 -18.27 -23.67 -27.42
C GLU A 340 -17.87 -24.54 -28.62
N SER A 341 -17.74 -25.85 -28.47
CA SER A 341 -17.34 -26.77 -29.55
C SER A 341 -18.48 -27.16 -30.52
N LYS A 342 -19.70 -26.63 -30.34
CA LYS A 342 -20.88 -26.93 -31.21
C LYS A 342 -21.41 -25.75 -32.05
N LYS A 343 -20.64 -24.66 -32.23
CA LYS A 343 -20.94 -23.62 -33.23
C LYS A 343 -19.84 -23.50 -34.29
N GLY A 344 -19.63 -24.56 -35.06
CA GLY A 344 -18.60 -24.59 -36.10
C GLY A 344 -18.85 -25.59 -37.23
N LYS A 345 -20.08 -25.68 -37.75
CA LYS A 345 -20.33 -26.41 -39.00
C LYS A 345 -21.48 -25.77 -39.79
N LYS A 346 -21.15 -24.73 -40.57
CA LYS A 346 -21.91 -24.39 -41.78
C LYS A 346 -20.99 -24.54 -42.98
N SER A 347 -21.39 -25.47 -43.84
CA SER A 347 -20.71 -25.93 -45.04
C SER A 347 -20.60 -24.83 -46.09
N CYS A 348 -19.37 -24.55 -46.55
CA CYS A 348 -19.14 -23.97 -47.87
C CYS A 348 -19.10 -25.11 -48.89
N LYS A 349 -20.17 -25.25 -49.69
CA LYS A 349 -20.15 -26.09 -50.90
C LYS A 349 -19.99 -25.19 -52.13
N SER A 350 -19.00 -25.57 -52.93
CA SER A 350 -18.57 -25.04 -54.21
C SER A 350 -19.67 -24.76 -55.24
N GLY A 351 -19.48 -23.71 -56.05
CA GLY A 351 -20.23 -23.47 -57.28
C GLY A 351 -19.50 -22.56 -58.25
N ARG A 352 -18.51 -23.10 -58.97
CA ARG A 352 -17.81 -22.46 -60.08
C ARG A 352 -18.70 -22.51 -61.33
N LYS A 353 -19.08 -21.36 -61.90
CA LYS A 353 -19.47 -21.26 -63.33
C LYS A 353 -19.00 -19.93 -63.91
N THR A 354 -17.98 -20.03 -64.76
CA THR A 354 -17.54 -19.05 -65.76
C THR A 354 -18.62 -18.83 -66.83
N SER A 355 -18.78 -17.60 -67.34
CA SER A 355 -18.73 -17.26 -68.78
C SER A 355 -19.14 -15.80 -69.11
N LYS A 356 -18.15 -15.04 -69.57
CA LYS A 356 -18.11 -14.27 -70.84
C LYS A 356 -19.02 -13.04 -71.10
N LYS A 357 -18.30 -11.95 -71.42
CA LYS A 357 -18.52 -10.90 -72.45
C LYS A 357 -19.62 -9.84 -72.23
N GLY A 358 -19.16 -8.62 -71.94
CA GLY A 358 -19.04 -7.56 -72.95
C GLY A 358 -20.18 -6.55 -73.05
N SER A 359 -19.88 -5.29 -72.72
CA SER A 359 -20.19 -4.12 -73.56
C SER A 359 -19.69 -2.86 -72.87
N GLU A 360 -18.82 -2.12 -73.58
CA GLU A 360 -18.59 -0.71 -73.35
C GLU A 360 -19.91 0.08 -73.47
N SER A 361 -20.08 1.11 -72.64
CA SER A 361 -20.61 2.40 -73.12
C SER A 361 -20.20 3.52 -72.18
N LYS A 362 -19.52 4.50 -72.76
CA LYS A 362 -19.18 5.83 -72.25
C LYS A 362 -20.44 6.65 -71.90
N THR A 363 -20.15 7.84 -71.35
CA THR A 363 -20.97 9.07 -71.27
C THR A 363 -21.98 9.12 -70.12
N ASN A 364 -22.20 10.21 -69.39
CA ASN A 364 -21.70 11.59 -69.45
C ASN A 364 -22.04 12.29 -68.11
N SER A 365 -21.35 13.41 -67.88
CA SER A 365 -21.61 14.49 -66.91
C SER A 365 -21.10 14.34 -65.48
#